data_AF-A0A7Z0MQU8-F1
#
_entry.id   AF-A0A7Z0MQU8-F1
#
_cell.length_a   1.000
_cell.length_b   1.000
_cell.length_c   1.000
_cell.angle_alpha   90.00
_cell.angle_beta   90.00
_cell.angle_gamma   90.00
#
_symmetry.space_group_name_H-M   'P 1'
#
loop_
_entity.id
_entity.type
_entity.pdbx_description
1 polymer ?
#
loop_
_entity_poly.entity_id
_entity_poly.type
_entity_poly.pdbx_seq_one_letter_code
_entity_poly.pdbx_strand_id
1 'polypeptide(L)'
;MTDLDDLRAELDAFAQPVKKKSLSAREERLIAGFEEIQRFVEQHGRAPQHGERRDIFERLYTVRLDRLRALEECRELLTPLDHQGLLSGGYADDGESMAAMDDDALLAELAGAAGSTDITELRHVRTSAEKRAAEEIANREACENFEAFKPLFDQVRSDLGSGLRVTRPFGQYATIEVGHWFILDGQTEPTAATVADQHEPDEPGTAQCSWRPVVR
;
A
#
# COMPACT_ATOMS: atom_id res chain seq x y z
N MET A 1 -42.48 50.16 -39.35
CA MET A 1 -41.83 50.49 -38.08
C MET A 1 -41.43 49.14 -37.53
N THR A 2 -40.16 48.77 -37.65
CA THR A 2 -39.67 47.46 -37.20
C THR A 2 -39.83 47.38 -35.69
N ASP A 3 -40.44 46.30 -35.21
CA ASP A 3 -40.70 46.10 -33.78
C ASP A 3 -39.41 45.72 -33.06
N LEU A 4 -39.33 46.01 -31.76
CA LEU A 4 -38.14 45.76 -30.95
C LEU A 4 -37.87 44.26 -30.81
N ASP A 5 -38.93 43.44 -30.86
CA ASP A 5 -38.86 41.98 -30.88
C ASP A 5 -38.36 41.43 -32.23
N ASP A 6 -38.68 42.08 -33.36
CA ASP A 6 -38.17 41.70 -34.69
C ASP A 6 -36.65 41.88 -34.76
N LEU A 7 -36.15 43.01 -34.25
CA LEU A 7 -34.72 43.29 -34.16
C LEU A 7 -33.98 42.28 -33.26
N ARG A 8 -34.63 41.83 -32.17
CA ARG A 8 -34.05 40.83 -31.26
C ARG A 8 -33.92 39.47 -31.94
N ALA A 9 -34.92 39.06 -32.71
CA ALA A 9 -34.88 37.81 -33.47
C ALA A 9 -33.81 37.83 -34.58
N GLU A 10 -33.62 38.97 -35.25
CA GLU A 10 -32.56 39.15 -36.24
C GLU A 10 -31.17 39.05 -35.59
N LEU A 11 -30.98 39.62 -34.39
CA LEU A 11 -29.72 39.55 -33.64
C LEU A 11 -29.42 38.14 -33.09
N ASP A 12 -30.43 37.38 -32.68
CA ASP A 12 -30.28 35.99 -32.22
C ASP A 12 -29.72 35.07 -33.32
N ALA A 13 -30.01 35.36 -34.60
CA ALA A 13 -29.43 34.63 -35.72
C ALA A 13 -27.91 34.84 -35.87
N PHE A 14 -27.36 35.93 -35.31
CA PHE A 14 -25.92 36.22 -35.27
C PHE A 14 -25.27 35.85 -33.94
N ALA A 15 -26.04 35.37 -32.96
CA ALA A 15 -25.48 34.89 -31.70
C ALA A 15 -24.58 33.67 -31.96
N GLN A 16 -23.32 33.75 -31.54
CA GLN A 16 -22.42 32.59 -31.62
C GLN A 16 -23.03 31.44 -30.80
N PRO A 17 -23.06 30.20 -31.33
CA PRO A 17 -23.57 29.08 -30.57
C PRO A 17 -22.77 28.99 -29.28
N VAL A 18 -23.47 29.12 -28.15
CA VAL A 18 -22.86 29.02 -26.82
C VAL A 18 -22.18 27.65 -26.79
N LYS A 19 -20.86 27.63 -26.88
CA LYS A 19 -20.08 26.41 -26.72
C LYS A 19 -20.41 25.89 -25.33
N LYS A 20 -21.23 24.84 -25.24
CA LYS A 20 -21.40 24.08 -24.01
C LYS A 20 -19.98 23.74 -23.59
N LYS A 21 -19.52 24.31 -22.47
CA LYS A 21 -18.22 23.95 -21.90
C LYS A 21 -18.25 22.43 -21.76
N SER A 22 -17.41 21.74 -22.53
CA SER A 22 -17.19 20.32 -22.32
C SER A 22 -16.72 20.19 -20.88
N LEU A 23 -17.45 19.42 -20.07
CA LEU A 23 -17.05 19.16 -18.70
C LEU A 23 -15.63 18.61 -18.72
N SER A 24 -14.80 19.10 -17.82
CA SER A 24 -13.48 18.55 -17.62
C SER A 24 -13.60 17.14 -17.03
N ALA A 25 -12.59 16.30 -17.28
CA ALA A 25 -12.53 14.95 -16.69
C ALA A 25 -12.58 14.96 -15.14
N ARG A 26 -12.31 16.09 -14.50
CA ARG A 26 -12.49 16.26 -13.05
C ARG A 26 -13.96 16.45 -12.70
N GLU A 27 -14.66 17.34 -13.41
CA GLU A 27 -16.08 17.63 -13.19
C GLU A 27 -16.95 16.41 -13.45
N GLU A 28 -16.67 15.66 -14.52
CA GLU A 28 -17.38 14.40 -14.82
C GLU A 28 -17.22 13.37 -13.68
N ARG A 29 -16.02 13.25 -13.09
CA ARG A 29 -15.79 12.37 -11.94
C ARG A 29 -16.49 12.86 -10.67
N LEU A 30 -16.63 14.17 -10.49
CA LEU A 30 -17.38 14.75 -9.37
C LEU A 30 -18.87 14.44 -9.54
N ILE A 31 -19.43 14.66 -10.73
CA ILE A 31 -20.83 14.38 -11.07
C ILE A 31 -21.15 12.90 -10.89
N ALA A 32 -20.40 11.99 -11.53
CA ALA A 32 -20.63 10.55 -11.41
C ALA A 32 -20.59 10.08 -9.95
N GLY A 33 -19.63 10.58 -9.17
CA GLY A 33 -19.54 10.23 -7.76
C GLY A 33 -20.64 10.84 -6.89
N PHE A 34 -21.27 11.94 -7.31
CA PHE A 34 -22.44 12.50 -6.64
C PHE A 34 -23.71 11.73 -7.01
N GLU A 35 -23.87 11.31 -8.26
CA GLU A 35 -24.97 10.44 -8.71
C GLU A 35 -24.98 9.10 -7.97
N GLU A 36 -23.81 8.52 -7.67
CA GLU A 36 -23.72 7.33 -6.83
C GLU A 36 -24.30 7.56 -5.41
N ILE A 37 -24.03 8.73 -4.82
CA ILE A 37 -24.56 9.12 -3.52
C ILE A 37 -26.08 9.32 -3.62
N GLN A 38 -26.57 9.97 -4.67
CA GLN A 38 -28.00 10.15 -4.89
C GLN A 38 -28.73 8.81 -5.04
N ARG A 39 -28.14 7.88 -5.79
CA ARG A 39 -28.67 6.52 -5.94
C ARG A 39 -28.69 5.76 -4.61
N PHE A 40 -27.66 5.94 -3.76
CA PHE A 40 -27.69 5.40 -2.40
C PHE A 40 -28.89 5.95 -1.61
N VAL A 41 -29.14 7.25 -1.69
CA VAL A 41 -30.27 7.90 -1.02
C VAL A 41 -31.62 7.39 -1.55
N GLU A 42 -31.75 7.17 -2.86
CA GLU A 42 -32.96 6.59 -3.46
C GLU A 42 -33.23 5.17 -2.96
N GLN A 43 -32.18 4.36 -2.80
CA GLN A 43 -32.29 2.97 -2.35
C GLN A 43 -32.56 2.85 -0.85
N HIS A 44 -31.93 3.70 -0.03
CA HIS A 44 -31.99 3.61 1.43
C HIS A 44 -32.92 4.62 2.09
N GLY A 45 -33.45 5.59 1.33
CA GLY A 45 -34.34 6.66 1.81
C GLY A 45 -33.67 7.66 2.76
N ARG A 46 -32.33 7.65 2.86
CA ARG A 46 -31.56 8.50 3.79
C ARG A 46 -30.19 8.86 3.23
N ALA A 47 -29.64 9.99 3.67
CA ALA A 47 -28.25 10.36 3.41
C ALA A 47 -27.27 9.36 4.03
N PRO A 48 -26.10 9.11 3.39
CA PRO A 48 -25.04 8.32 3.99
C PRO A 48 -24.55 9.01 5.27
N GLN A 49 -24.20 8.22 6.28
CA GLN A 49 -23.81 8.69 7.61
C GLN A 49 -22.52 8.00 8.07
N HIS A 50 -21.81 8.66 8.97
CA HIS A 50 -20.62 8.08 9.62
C HIS A 50 -21.03 6.90 10.52
N GLY A 51 -20.13 5.92 10.64
CA GLY A 51 -20.30 4.80 11.57
C GLY A 51 -19.49 3.56 11.19
N GLU A 52 -18.77 2.99 12.14
CA GLU A 52 -17.91 1.80 11.94
C GLU A 52 -18.70 0.53 11.60
N ARG A 53 -19.96 0.46 12.05
CA ARG A 53 -20.89 -0.66 11.78
C ARG A 53 -21.62 -0.53 10.44
N ARG A 54 -21.37 0.54 9.68
CA ARG A 54 -21.98 0.76 8.36
C ARG A 54 -21.15 0.14 7.25
N ASP A 55 -21.80 -0.09 6.12
CA ASP A 55 -21.15 -0.62 4.92
C ASP A 55 -19.95 0.28 4.53
N ILE A 56 -18.91 -0.34 3.98
CA ILE A 56 -17.72 0.33 3.44
C ILE A 56 -18.14 1.39 2.41
N PHE A 57 -19.16 1.11 1.58
CA PHE A 57 -19.65 2.08 0.59
C PHE A 57 -20.39 3.26 1.24
N GLU A 58 -21.22 3.03 2.26
CA GLU A 58 -21.88 4.11 3.00
C GLU A 58 -20.85 5.03 3.66
N ARG A 59 -19.79 4.45 4.24
CA ARG A 59 -18.66 5.23 4.79
C ARG A 59 -17.94 6.04 3.70
N LEU A 60 -17.66 5.45 2.54
CA LEU A 60 -17.04 6.16 1.42
C LEU A 60 -17.91 7.31 0.91
N TYR A 61 -19.22 7.08 0.76
CA TYR A 61 -20.18 8.07 0.31
C TYR A 61 -20.35 9.21 1.30
N THR A 62 -20.29 8.94 2.60
CA THR A 62 -20.33 10.00 3.63
C THR A 62 -19.13 10.94 3.51
N VAL A 63 -17.91 10.38 3.54
CA VAL A 63 -16.67 11.17 3.40
C VAL A 63 -16.64 11.96 2.09
N ARG A 64 -17.17 11.37 1.01
CA ARG A 64 -17.27 12.05 -0.28
C ARG A 64 -18.28 13.20 -0.24
N LEU A 65 -19.48 12.98 0.30
CA LEU A 65 -20.50 14.01 0.44
C LEU A 65 -20.01 15.19 1.28
N ASP A 66 -19.29 14.91 2.36
CA ASP A 66 -18.68 15.90 3.23
C ASP A 66 -17.67 16.79 2.48
N ARG A 67 -16.77 16.18 1.70
CA ARG A 67 -15.85 16.93 0.84
C ARG A 67 -16.57 17.75 -0.23
N LEU A 68 -17.66 17.23 -0.81
CA LEU A 68 -18.45 17.96 -1.80
C LEU A 68 -19.15 19.18 -1.18
N ARG A 69 -19.57 19.09 0.08
CA ARG A 69 -20.17 20.21 0.84
C ARG A 69 -19.13 21.26 1.23
N ALA A 70 -17.89 20.86 1.51
CA ALA A 70 -16.82 21.75 1.94
C ALA A 70 -16.25 22.65 0.83
N LEU A 71 -16.31 22.21 -0.43
CA LEU A 71 -15.76 22.94 -1.58
C LEU A 71 -16.84 23.71 -2.34
N GLU A 72 -16.74 25.04 -2.36
CA GLU A 72 -17.71 25.92 -3.05
C GLU A 72 -17.83 25.60 -4.55
N GLU A 73 -16.72 25.37 -5.24
CA GLU A 73 -16.69 24.95 -6.65
C GLU A 73 -17.51 23.67 -6.90
N CYS A 74 -17.49 22.72 -5.97
CA CYS A 74 -18.25 21.49 -6.10
C CYS A 74 -19.74 21.75 -5.86
N ARG A 75 -20.09 22.64 -4.93
CA ARG A 75 -21.48 23.04 -4.68
C ARG A 75 -22.07 23.72 -5.90
N GLU A 76 -21.39 24.69 -6.49
CA GLU A 76 -21.89 25.40 -7.69
C GLU A 76 -22.16 24.44 -8.85
N LEU A 77 -21.25 23.49 -9.06
CA LEU A 77 -21.35 22.49 -10.12
C LEU A 77 -22.50 21.50 -9.90
N LEU A 78 -22.71 21.05 -8.66
CA LEU A 78 -23.63 19.96 -8.33
C LEU A 78 -25.02 20.43 -7.89
N THR A 79 -25.18 21.69 -7.46
CA THR A 79 -26.49 22.25 -7.04
C THR A 79 -27.59 22.05 -8.10
N PRO A 80 -27.34 22.25 -9.41
CA PRO A 80 -28.37 22.01 -10.44
C PRO A 80 -28.80 20.53 -10.56
N LEU A 81 -27.97 19.61 -10.07
CA LEU A 81 -28.22 18.17 -10.11
C LEU A 81 -28.80 17.64 -8.79
N ASP A 82 -28.81 18.44 -7.72
CA ASP A 82 -29.23 18.03 -6.37
C ASP A 82 -30.76 18.10 -6.18
N HIS A 83 -31.48 17.08 -6.62
CA HIS A 83 -32.93 16.96 -6.40
C HIS A 83 -33.32 16.56 -4.97
N GLN A 84 -32.36 16.09 -4.18
CA GLN A 84 -32.58 15.54 -2.84
C GLN A 84 -32.17 16.49 -1.71
N GLY A 85 -31.60 17.66 -2.06
CA GLY A 85 -31.12 18.65 -1.10
C GLY A 85 -29.91 18.19 -0.29
N LEU A 86 -29.10 17.26 -0.83
CA LEU A 86 -27.94 16.69 -0.15
C LEU A 86 -26.84 17.73 0.11
N LEU A 87 -26.73 18.76 -0.71
CA LEU A 87 -25.70 19.81 -0.59
C LEU A 87 -26.14 20.97 0.31
N SER A 88 -27.43 21.03 0.66
CA SER A 88 -28.01 22.08 1.50
C SER A 88 -27.81 21.83 3.00
N GLY A 89 -27.53 20.58 3.39
CA GLY A 89 -27.14 20.26 4.76
C GLY A 89 -25.81 20.90 5.11
N GLY A 90 -25.74 21.57 6.26
CA GLY A 90 -24.47 22.03 6.83
C GLY A 90 -23.49 20.86 6.87
N TYR A 91 -22.24 21.11 6.48
CA TYR A 91 -21.15 20.20 6.78
C TYR A 91 -21.16 20.04 8.31
N ALA A 92 -21.58 18.87 8.79
CA ALA A 92 -21.41 18.53 10.18
C ALA A 92 -19.93 18.20 10.31
N ASP A 93 -19.12 19.23 10.56
CA ASP A 93 -17.77 18.99 11.02
C ASP A 93 -17.92 18.36 12.40
N ASP A 94 -17.90 17.03 12.47
CA ASP A 94 -17.66 16.37 13.75
C ASP A 94 -16.35 16.90 14.37
N GLY A 95 -15.44 17.45 13.55
CA GLY A 95 -14.27 18.22 13.96
C GLY A 95 -14.54 19.54 14.70
N GLU A 96 -15.59 20.31 14.40
CA GLU A 96 -15.88 21.57 15.09
C GLU A 96 -16.42 21.32 16.51
N SER A 97 -17.22 20.26 16.68
CA SER A 97 -17.66 19.83 18.01
C SER A 97 -16.49 19.29 18.84
N MET A 98 -15.50 18.65 18.21
CA MET A 98 -14.32 18.08 18.86
C MET A 98 -13.26 19.15 19.17
N ALA A 99 -13.11 20.17 18.32
CA ALA A 99 -12.20 21.30 18.51
C ALA A 99 -12.63 22.25 19.64
N ALA A 100 -13.89 22.20 20.06
CA ALA A 100 -14.41 22.93 21.21
C ALA A 100 -14.25 22.16 22.54
N MET A 101 -13.83 20.89 22.51
CA MET A 101 -13.58 20.08 23.70
C MET A 101 -12.17 20.35 24.21
N ASP A 102 -12.02 20.42 25.53
CA ASP A 102 -10.70 20.47 26.16
C ASP A 102 -9.98 19.11 26.07
N ASP A 103 -8.66 19.12 26.25
CA ASP A 103 -7.83 17.92 26.14
C ASP A 103 -8.27 16.80 27.11
N ASP A 104 -8.79 17.16 28.28
CA ASP A 104 -9.27 16.22 29.29
C ASP A 104 -10.58 15.54 28.86
N ALA A 105 -11.51 16.27 28.27
CA ALA A 105 -12.75 15.73 27.72
C ALA A 105 -12.47 14.82 26.50
N LEU A 106 -11.52 15.19 25.64
CA LEU A 106 -11.09 14.36 24.52
C LEU A 106 -10.47 13.03 24.99
N LEU A 107 -9.63 13.07 26.04
CA LEU A 107 -9.05 11.86 26.63
C LEU A 107 -10.12 10.95 27.25
N ALA A 108 -11.15 11.51 27.87
CA ALA A 108 -12.24 10.74 28.46
C ALA A 108 -13.07 9.99 27.40
N GLU A 109 -13.39 10.64 26.28
CA GLU A 109 -14.07 10.00 25.13
C GLU A 109 -13.20 8.90 24.50
N LEU A 110 -11.90 9.17 24.28
CA LEU A 110 -10.96 8.20 23.72
C LEU A 110 -10.79 6.96 24.61
N ALA A 111 -10.80 7.14 25.93
CA ALA A 111 -10.74 6.04 26.89
C ALA A 111 -11.97 5.12 26.79
N GLY A 112 -13.14 5.65 26.42
CA GLY A 112 -14.37 4.88 26.15
C GLY A 112 -14.42 4.26 24.75
N ALA A 113 -13.73 4.84 23.78
CA ALA A 113 -13.64 4.37 22.39
C ALA A 113 -12.59 3.27 22.16
N ALA A 114 -11.81 2.91 23.19
CA ALA A 114 -10.92 1.74 23.18
C ALA A 114 -11.72 0.42 23.19
N GLY A 115 -12.56 0.23 22.16
CA GLY A 115 -13.28 -0.99 21.89
C GLY A 115 -12.34 -2.07 21.39
N SER A 116 -12.19 -3.13 22.21
CA SER A 116 -11.48 -4.38 21.97
C SER A 116 -9.99 -4.27 21.60
N THR A 117 -9.16 -5.00 22.32
CA THR A 117 -7.72 -5.24 22.06
C THR A 117 -7.43 -5.89 20.69
N ASP A 118 -8.46 -6.09 19.87
CA ASP A 118 -8.46 -6.81 18.61
C ASP A 118 -7.49 -6.19 17.58
N ILE A 119 -7.32 -4.86 17.56
CA ILE A 119 -6.35 -4.19 16.66
C ILE A 119 -4.90 -4.56 17.02
N THR A 120 -4.60 -4.83 18.29
CA THR A 120 -3.27 -5.28 18.73
C THR A 120 -3.09 -6.79 18.62
N GLU A 121 -4.17 -7.53 18.39
CA GLU A 121 -4.17 -8.99 18.26
C GLU A 121 -4.07 -9.39 16.79
N LEU A 122 -2.87 -9.78 16.36
CA LEU A 122 -2.65 -10.28 15.01
C LEU A 122 -3.28 -11.68 14.83
N ARG A 123 -4.53 -11.76 14.37
CA ARG A 123 -5.27 -13.04 14.16
C ARG A 123 -5.04 -13.70 12.80
N HIS A 124 -4.80 -12.91 11.76
CA HIS A 124 -4.65 -13.40 10.37
C HIS A 124 -3.19 -13.47 9.91
N VAL A 125 -2.24 -13.17 10.80
CA VAL A 125 -0.82 -13.22 10.50
C VAL A 125 -0.26 -14.45 11.19
N ARG A 126 0.56 -15.22 10.46
CA ARG A 126 1.35 -16.32 11.05
C ARG A 126 2.01 -15.81 12.33
N THR A 127 1.88 -16.57 13.40
CA THR A 127 2.41 -16.20 14.70
C THR A 127 3.91 -15.95 14.57
N SER A 128 4.48 -15.11 15.44
CA SER A 128 5.93 -14.86 15.39
C SER A 128 6.74 -16.16 15.52
N ALA A 129 6.19 -17.17 16.20
CA ALA A 129 6.78 -18.51 16.31
C ALA A 129 6.77 -19.26 14.97
N GLU A 130 5.65 -19.25 14.24
CA GLU A 130 5.54 -19.88 12.92
C GLU A 130 6.35 -19.15 11.84
N LYS A 131 6.48 -17.82 11.92
CA LYS A 131 7.39 -17.07 11.03
C LYS A 131 8.85 -17.48 11.25
N ARG A 132 9.29 -17.58 12.51
CA ARG A 132 10.64 -18.07 12.85
C ARG A 132 10.88 -19.53 12.47
N ALA A 133 9.82 -20.35 12.39
CA ALA A 133 9.92 -21.75 11.99
C ALA A 133 9.88 -21.94 10.47
N ALA A 134 9.20 -21.05 9.72
CA ALA A 134 9.07 -21.12 8.27
C ALA A 134 10.13 -20.30 7.52
N GLU A 135 10.69 -19.27 8.16
CA GLU A 135 11.98 -18.71 7.79
C GLU A 135 13.04 -19.65 8.38
N GLU A 136 13.40 -20.68 7.61
CA GLU A 136 14.65 -21.40 7.83
C GLU A 136 15.79 -20.42 7.57
N ILE A 137 15.99 -19.49 8.51
CA ILE A 137 17.14 -18.61 8.57
C ILE A 137 18.32 -19.57 8.62
N ALA A 138 19.14 -19.59 7.57
CA ALA A 138 20.43 -20.26 7.60
C ALA A 138 21.14 -19.81 8.87
N ASN A 139 21.20 -20.69 9.87
CA ASN A 139 21.80 -20.37 11.16
C ASN A 139 23.28 -20.08 10.89
N ARG A 140 23.65 -18.80 10.97
CA ARG A 140 25.03 -18.35 10.82
C ARG A 140 25.75 -18.63 12.13
N GLU A 141 26.67 -19.58 12.11
CA GLU A 141 27.56 -19.88 13.24
C GLU A 141 28.89 -19.13 13.03
N ALA A 142 29.43 -18.57 14.11
CA ALA A 142 30.72 -17.88 14.07
C ALA A 142 31.85 -18.84 13.71
N CYS A 143 32.81 -18.41 12.89
CA CYS A 143 33.95 -19.27 12.54
C CYS A 143 35.08 -19.07 13.52
N GLU A 144 35.29 -20.08 14.37
CA GLU A 144 36.39 -20.10 15.33
C GLU A 144 37.78 -20.03 14.65
N ASN A 145 37.90 -20.48 13.40
CA ASN A 145 39.15 -20.56 12.65
C ASN A 145 39.31 -19.46 11.58
N PHE A 146 38.61 -18.33 11.71
CA PHE A 146 38.62 -17.27 10.68
C PHE A 146 40.01 -16.76 10.31
N GLU A 147 40.95 -16.71 11.26
CA GLU A 147 42.33 -16.27 11.02
C GLU A 147 43.04 -17.10 9.93
N ALA A 148 42.73 -18.39 9.80
CA ALA A 148 43.29 -19.24 8.74
C ALA A 148 42.75 -18.88 7.34
N PHE A 149 41.51 -18.38 7.26
CA PHE A 149 40.84 -18.04 6.01
C PHE A 149 41.00 -16.57 5.62
N LYS A 150 41.24 -15.68 6.58
CA LYS A 150 41.46 -14.24 6.38
C LYS A 150 42.40 -13.90 5.21
N PRO A 151 43.59 -14.51 5.05
CA PRO A 151 44.45 -14.19 3.91
C PRO A 151 43.83 -14.54 2.55
N LEU A 152 43.00 -15.60 2.48
CA LEU A 152 42.32 -15.99 1.25
C LEU A 152 41.24 -14.98 0.86
N PHE A 153 40.51 -14.44 1.84
CA PHE A 153 39.54 -13.36 1.61
C PHE A 153 40.20 -12.08 1.13
N ASP A 154 41.33 -11.71 1.73
CA ASP A 154 42.09 -10.53 1.34
C ASP A 154 42.63 -10.67 -0.10
N GLN A 155 43.08 -11.87 -0.48
CA GLN A 155 43.49 -12.19 -1.85
C GLN A 155 42.33 -12.07 -2.85
N VAL A 156 41.18 -12.68 -2.57
CA VAL A 156 40.00 -12.63 -3.46
C VAL A 156 39.53 -11.19 -3.67
N ARG A 157 39.55 -10.36 -2.62
CA ARG A 157 39.20 -8.94 -2.71
C ARG A 157 40.18 -8.17 -3.61
N SER A 158 41.48 -8.43 -3.47
CA SER A 158 42.51 -7.84 -4.32
C SER A 158 42.37 -8.28 -5.78
N ASP A 159 42.11 -9.56 -6.03
CA ASP A 159 41.90 -10.11 -7.37
C ASP A 159 40.66 -9.52 -8.06
N LEU A 160 39.57 -9.29 -7.32
CA LEU A 160 38.37 -8.62 -7.84
C LEU A 160 38.64 -7.15 -8.13
N GLY A 161 39.38 -6.45 -7.26
CA GLY A 161 39.73 -5.04 -7.44
C GLY A 161 40.71 -4.79 -8.60
N SER A 162 41.60 -5.75 -8.87
CA SER A 162 42.54 -5.71 -9.99
C SER A 162 41.98 -6.25 -11.31
N GLY A 163 40.77 -6.83 -11.29
CA GLY A 163 40.13 -7.43 -12.47
C GLY A 163 40.69 -8.81 -12.86
N LEU A 164 41.56 -9.41 -12.05
CA LEU A 164 42.05 -10.79 -12.24
C LEU A 164 40.94 -11.82 -12.05
N ARG A 165 39.95 -11.51 -11.18
CA ARG A 165 38.72 -12.29 -11.01
C ARG A 165 37.50 -11.45 -11.38
N VAL A 166 36.45 -12.12 -11.85
CA VAL A 166 35.18 -11.48 -12.23
C VAL A 166 34.02 -12.26 -11.60
N THR A 167 33.03 -11.54 -11.06
CA THR A 167 31.79 -12.12 -10.54
C THR A 167 30.85 -12.49 -11.70
N ARG A 168 30.23 -13.67 -11.62
CA ARG A 168 29.25 -14.13 -12.62
C ARG A 168 27.95 -14.54 -11.93
N PRO A 169 26.78 -14.26 -12.53
CA PRO A 169 25.50 -14.77 -12.04
C PRO A 169 25.52 -16.30 -11.95
N PHE A 170 24.93 -16.85 -10.89
CA PHE A 170 24.82 -18.29 -10.70
C PHE A 170 23.79 -18.86 -11.70
N GLY A 171 24.21 -19.80 -12.55
CA GLY A 171 23.37 -20.40 -13.58
C GLY A 171 22.57 -21.61 -13.09
N GLN A 172 21.53 -22.00 -13.84
CA GLN A 172 20.61 -23.09 -13.47
C GLN A 172 21.25 -24.49 -13.33
N TYR A 173 22.48 -24.67 -13.81
CA TYR A 173 23.24 -25.93 -13.76
C TYR A 173 24.71 -25.72 -13.36
N ALA A 174 25.00 -24.69 -12.55
CA ALA A 174 26.37 -24.44 -12.12
C ALA A 174 26.79 -25.48 -11.06
N THR A 175 27.76 -26.32 -11.41
CA THR A 175 28.41 -27.24 -10.46
C THR A 175 29.27 -26.43 -9.49
N ILE A 176 29.05 -26.64 -8.20
CA ILE A 176 29.87 -26.09 -7.11
C ILE A 176 30.89 -27.16 -6.72
N GLU A 177 32.17 -26.86 -6.90
CA GLU A 177 33.26 -27.71 -6.41
C GLU A 177 33.92 -27.11 -5.17
N VAL A 178 34.60 -27.96 -4.40
CA VAL A 178 35.43 -27.55 -3.26
C VAL A 178 36.51 -26.58 -3.75
N GLY A 179 36.73 -25.48 -3.02
CA GLY A 179 37.68 -24.44 -3.40
C GLY A 179 37.12 -23.32 -4.29
N HIS A 180 35.86 -23.41 -4.72
CA HIS A 180 35.17 -22.30 -5.36
C HIS A 180 34.78 -21.20 -4.37
N TRP A 181 34.46 -20.03 -4.91
CA TRP A 181 34.02 -18.85 -4.16
C TRP A 181 32.71 -18.34 -4.74
N PHE A 182 31.77 -17.98 -3.87
CA PHE A 182 30.46 -17.45 -4.26
C PHE A 182 30.13 -16.18 -3.49
N ILE A 183 29.10 -15.48 -3.95
CA ILE A 183 28.51 -14.36 -3.22
C ILE A 183 27.08 -14.75 -2.88
N LEU A 184 26.80 -14.89 -1.57
CA LEU A 184 25.49 -15.20 -1.03
C LEU A 184 25.03 -14.00 -0.20
N ASP A 185 23.90 -13.40 -0.56
CA ASP A 185 23.35 -12.18 0.08
C ASP A 185 24.38 -11.04 0.28
N GLY A 186 25.30 -10.88 -0.67
CA GLY A 186 26.35 -9.85 -0.61
C GLY A 186 27.58 -10.22 0.23
N GLN A 187 27.64 -11.43 0.79
CA GLN A 187 28.81 -11.96 1.50
C GLN A 187 29.57 -12.95 0.61
N THR A 188 30.90 -12.85 0.58
CA THR A 188 31.74 -13.82 -0.14
C THR A 188 31.90 -15.06 0.73
N GLU A 189 31.71 -16.25 0.17
CA GLU A 189 31.85 -17.51 0.90
C GLU A 189 32.74 -18.51 0.13
N PRO A 190 33.72 -19.15 0.79
CA PRO A 190 34.51 -20.23 0.19
C PRO A 190 33.81 -21.59 0.34
N THR A 191 33.89 -22.46 -0.67
CA THR A 191 33.52 -23.87 -0.52
C THR A 191 34.60 -24.59 0.30
N ALA A 192 34.34 -24.88 1.57
CA ALA A 192 35.19 -25.74 2.39
C ALA A 192 34.79 -27.22 2.23
N ALA A 193 35.76 -28.12 2.11
CA ALA A 193 35.53 -29.55 2.28
C ALA A 193 35.36 -29.85 3.77
N THR A 194 34.12 -29.98 4.23
CA THR A 194 33.86 -30.62 5.53
C THR A 194 33.68 -32.11 5.26
N VAL A 195 34.56 -32.94 5.83
CA VAL A 195 34.35 -34.38 5.93
C VAL A 195 33.11 -34.57 6.81
N ALA A 196 31.99 -34.93 6.19
CA ALA A 196 30.78 -35.29 6.92
C ALA A 196 31.07 -36.58 7.70
N ASP A 197 31.04 -36.50 9.03
CA ASP A 197 30.92 -37.66 9.89
C ASP A 197 29.62 -38.38 9.52
N GLN A 198 29.74 -39.60 9.01
CA GLN A 198 28.62 -40.36 8.46
C GLN A 198 27.86 -41.01 9.60
N HIS A 199 26.63 -40.56 9.83
CA HIS A 199 25.60 -41.44 10.41
C HIS A 199 24.82 -42.04 9.25
N GLU A 200 25.17 -43.27 8.90
CA GLU A 200 24.46 -44.07 7.90
C GLU A 200 23.11 -44.55 8.49
N PRO A 201 22.02 -44.40 7.72
CA PRO A 201 21.19 -45.57 7.50
C PRO A 201 20.83 -45.78 6.02
N ASP A 202 20.53 -47.03 5.73
CA ASP A 202 20.35 -47.67 4.43
C ASP A 202 19.33 -47.02 3.46
N GLU A 203 19.62 -47.22 2.16
CA GLU A 203 18.78 -47.09 0.94
C GLU A 203 18.83 -45.80 0.08
N PRO A 204 18.70 -45.94 -1.26
CA PRO A 204 19.40 -45.10 -2.22
C PRO A 204 18.52 -44.00 -2.79
N GLY A 205 19.03 -42.78 -2.77
CA GLY A 205 18.55 -41.72 -3.65
C GLY A 205 18.44 -40.38 -2.97
N THR A 206 19.25 -39.44 -3.46
CA THR A 206 19.30 -38.02 -3.09
C THR A 206 20.17 -37.74 -1.86
N ALA A 207 21.48 -37.61 -2.09
CA ALA A 207 22.39 -36.98 -1.15
C ALA A 207 21.93 -35.53 -0.93
N GLN A 208 21.20 -35.30 0.15
CA GLN A 208 20.81 -33.97 0.59
C GLN A 208 22.03 -33.36 1.27
N CYS A 209 22.83 -32.62 0.49
CA CYS A 209 23.95 -31.85 1.04
C CYS A 209 23.36 -30.78 1.97
N SER A 210 23.36 -31.03 3.27
CA SER A 210 23.05 -30.02 4.28
C SER A 210 24.27 -29.09 4.39
N TRP A 211 24.14 -27.87 3.90
CA TRP A 211 25.18 -26.86 3.97
C TRP A 211 25.17 -26.20 5.35
N ARG A 212 26.24 -26.37 6.12
CA ARG A 212 26.54 -25.52 7.27
C ARG A 212 27.55 -24.45 6.83
N PRO A 213 27.11 -23.20 6.55
CA PRO A 213 28.04 -22.13 6.29
C PRO A 213 28.77 -21.80 7.60
N VAL A 214 30.08 -21.91 7.56
CA VAL A 214 30.98 -21.49 8.63
C VAL A 214 31.46 -20.07 8.28
N VAL A 215 31.48 -19.18 9.27
CA VAL A 215 32.00 -17.78 9.32
C VAL A 215 30.86 -16.76 9.46
N ARG A 216 30.78 -15.97 10.55
CA ARG A 216 31.82 -15.09 11.13
C ARG A 216 31.78 -15.07 12.65
#